data_AF-A0AB33TA32-F1
#
_entry.id   AF-A0AB33TA32-F1
#
_cell.length_a   1.000
_cell.length_b   1.000
_cell.length_c   1.000
_cell.angle_alpha   90.00
_cell.angle_beta   90.00
_cell.angle_gamma   90.00
#
_symmetry.space_group_name_H-M   'P 1'
#
loop_
_entity.id
_entity.type
_entity.pdbx_description
1 polymer ?
#
loop_
_entity_poly.entity_id
_entity_poly.type
_entity_poly.pdbx_seq_one_letter_code
_entity_poly.pdbx_strand_id
1 'polypeptide(L)'
;MTDQAAFSLRNRNPDVLTCIANLSNDEVFTPPGFANQMLDLVADAWAEGNAGASIWADKSITFLDPFAKSGVYLREITSRLVKGLKDEIPDLHERVDHILTKQVFGIGTTHLTALIARRSVYCSKFANGKHSVATSFSSDSGHIWFEPMNHTWVGATEYVETADENGNPVSTGTNGRCSYCGASQKALNRGEGLETHAYAFIHTDDIKARMAELFGADMQFDVIIGNPPYQLQSDGGTRDIPIYQHFVEQAKRLEPRYLAMVIPSRWMAGGLGLGEFRKSMLADTRIRELVDYPNAAEVFPSVGINGGACYFLWDASHDGACNVTTVRGGEVVGPMARSLDEFDVLVRDARALSILRKILATGEPSVNTILARDKEFGWTSNFDGFHTVQQPGDVPLYYIRSMKRGNGFIARGAVTKSAHLIDTWKLLVPSAGSGREREKSGVDLVLGPPLIAPSPSVCTQSFLFFYLDSEDEVQSIKSYYATRFFRFLVSLRKITQHATHSTYSWVPLQSWDRNWTDSELYAKYGLTPDEISFIESMIRPMELSDD
;
A
#
# COMPACT_ATOMS: atom_id res chain seq x y z
N MET A 1 -27.92 14.82 21.21
CA MET A 1 -27.62 16.18 20.73
C MET A 1 -26.42 16.04 19.82
N THR A 2 -26.65 16.21 18.53
CA THR A 2 -25.65 16.14 17.46
C THR A 2 -24.83 17.43 17.52
N ASP A 3 -23.57 17.34 17.94
CA ASP A 3 -22.63 18.43 17.81
C ASP A 3 -22.37 18.69 16.33
N GLN A 4 -22.99 19.75 15.81
CA GLN A 4 -22.65 20.33 14.51
C GLN A 4 -21.26 20.94 14.63
N ALA A 5 -20.29 20.40 13.89
CA ALA A 5 -19.00 21.05 13.71
C ALA A 5 -19.22 22.45 13.10
N ALA A 6 -18.86 23.49 13.83
CA ALA A 6 -18.96 24.87 13.39
C ALA A 6 -17.96 25.13 12.25
N PHE A 7 -18.48 25.33 11.04
CA PHE A 7 -17.71 25.72 9.86
C PHE A 7 -17.40 27.23 9.95
N SER A 8 -16.26 27.60 10.54
CA SER A 8 -15.81 29.00 10.55
C SER A 8 -14.95 29.30 9.32
N LEU A 9 -15.54 29.93 8.30
CA LEU A 9 -14.79 30.54 7.20
C LEU A 9 -14.16 31.87 7.67
N ARG A 10 -12.93 31.80 8.20
CA ARG A 10 -12.07 32.99 8.34
C ARG A 10 -11.31 33.22 7.03
N ASN A 11 -11.77 34.18 6.23
CA ASN A 11 -11.03 34.93 5.18
C ASN A 11 -10.06 34.16 4.23
N ARG A 12 -10.26 32.86 3.99
CA ARG A 12 -9.68 32.15 2.84
C ARG A 12 -10.82 31.53 2.05
N ASN A 13 -10.89 31.81 0.76
CA ASN A 13 -11.74 31.05 -0.16
C ASN A 13 -11.11 29.65 -0.27
N PRO A 14 -11.71 28.58 0.29
CA PRO A 14 -11.10 27.25 0.21
C PRO A 14 -11.03 26.82 -1.26
N ASP A 15 -9.89 26.25 -1.69
CA ASP A 15 -9.78 25.66 -3.03
C ASP A 15 -10.85 24.57 -3.13
N VAL A 16 -11.71 24.66 -4.14
CA VAL A 16 -12.83 23.74 -4.36
C VAL A 16 -12.37 22.29 -4.43
N LEU A 17 -11.13 22.04 -4.86
CA LEU A 17 -10.54 20.70 -4.88
C LEU A 17 -10.32 20.14 -3.48
N THR A 18 -10.07 21.00 -2.48
CA THR A 18 -10.02 20.62 -1.06
C THR A 18 -11.40 20.21 -0.52
N CYS A 19 -12.48 20.70 -1.14
CA CYS A 19 -13.86 20.42 -0.73
C CYS A 19 -14.45 19.17 -1.39
N ILE A 20 -13.89 18.71 -2.52
CA ILE A 20 -14.37 17.55 -3.30
C ILE A 20 -13.76 16.22 -2.81
N ALA A 21 -12.85 16.24 -1.84
CA ALA A 21 -12.09 15.09 -1.30
C ALA A 21 -12.91 13.96 -0.61
N ASN A 22 -14.22 13.90 -0.81
CA ASN A 22 -15.17 13.02 -0.11
C ASN A 22 -15.99 12.10 -1.03
N LEU A 23 -15.55 11.85 -2.27
CA LEU A 23 -16.16 10.85 -3.14
C LEU A 23 -15.46 9.49 -2.97
N SER A 24 -15.95 8.46 -3.66
CA SER A 24 -15.68 7.03 -3.45
C SER A 24 -14.20 6.64 -3.18
N ASN A 25 -13.95 5.46 -2.60
CA ASN A 25 -12.59 5.00 -2.25
C ASN A 25 -11.55 5.05 -3.39
N ASP A 26 -11.99 5.04 -4.65
CA ASP A 26 -11.12 5.09 -5.84
C ASP A 26 -10.83 6.53 -6.30
N GLU A 27 -11.50 7.52 -5.72
CA GLU A 27 -11.42 8.95 -6.05
C GLU A 27 -10.72 9.73 -4.92
N VAL A 28 -9.59 9.20 -4.44
CA VAL A 28 -8.73 9.92 -3.49
C VAL A 28 -8.11 11.14 -4.19
N PHE A 29 -8.64 12.32 -3.90
CA PHE A 29 -8.12 13.56 -4.46
C PHE A 29 -6.85 14.01 -3.75
N THR A 30 -5.81 14.31 -4.52
CA THR A 30 -4.55 14.80 -3.97
C THR A 30 -4.66 16.27 -3.57
N PRO A 31 -4.32 16.64 -2.33
CA PRO A 31 -4.27 18.04 -1.93
C PRO A 31 -3.24 18.84 -2.74
N PRO A 32 -3.52 20.11 -3.11
CA PRO A 32 -2.59 20.93 -3.90
C PRO A 32 -1.20 21.08 -3.26
N GLY A 33 -1.11 21.21 -1.94
CA GLY A 33 0.17 21.30 -1.24
C GLY A 33 1.02 20.05 -1.40
N PHE A 34 0.39 18.87 -1.39
CA PHE A 34 1.07 17.59 -1.58
C PHE A 34 1.50 17.38 -3.03
N ALA A 35 0.65 17.77 -3.99
CA ALA A 35 1.02 17.75 -5.41
C ALA A 35 2.22 18.66 -5.70
N ASN A 36 2.27 19.85 -5.08
CA ASN A 36 3.40 20.77 -5.21
C ASN A 36 4.71 20.18 -4.66
N GLN A 37 4.69 19.48 -3.52
CA GLN A 37 5.88 18.80 -2.98
C GLN A 37 6.47 17.80 -3.98
N MET A 38 5.64 17.00 -4.64
CA MET A 38 6.11 16.06 -5.66
C MET A 38 6.68 16.76 -6.90
N LEU A 39 6.05 17.85 -7.33
CA LEU A 39 6.52 18.65 -8.47
C LEU A 39 7.83 19.39 -8.14
N ASP A 40 8.05 19.76 -6.88
CA ASP A 40 9.31 20.35 -6.41
C ASP A 40 10.45 19.33 -6.49
N LEU A 41 10.22 18.07 -6.08
CA LEU A 41 11.24 17.02 -6.26
C LEU A 41 11.63 16.80 -7.73
N VAL A 42 10.65 16.83 -8.65
CA VAL A 42 10.93 16.73 -10.09
C VAL A 42 11.77 17.93 -10.57
N ALA A 43 11.44 19.14 -10.10
CA ALA A 43 12.16 20.35 -10.46
C ALA A 43 13.61 20.34 -9.92
N ASP A 44 13.80 19.90 -8.68
CA ASP A 44 15.11 19.81 -8.04
C ASP A 44 15.99 18.77 -8.75
N ALA A 45 15.47 17.57 -9.00
CA ALA A 45 16.20 16.52 -9.74
C ALA A 45 16.55 16.95 -11.17
N TRP A 46 15.64 17.67 -11.85
CA TRP A 46 15.94 18.25 -13.15
C TRP A 46 17.06 19.30 -13.06
N ALA A 47 17.00 20.22 -12.11
CA ALA A 47 18.01 21.25 -11.97
C ALA A 47 19.39 20.65 -11.70
N GLU A 48 19.48 19.63 -10.84
CA GLU A 48 20.71 18.89 -10.58
C GLU A 48 21.27 18.19 -11.82
N GLY A 49 20.39 17.54 -12.61
CA GLY A 49 20.78 16.84 -13.84
C GLY A 49 21.02 17.73 -15.06
N ASN A 50 20.66 19.02 -15.02
CA ASN A 50 20.72 19.94 -16.16
C ASN A 50 21.37 21.29 -15.80
N ALA A 51 22.46 21.27 -15.01
CA ALA A 51 23.28 22.43 -14.70
C ALA A 51 22.51 23.66 -14.13
N GLY A 52 21.50 23.39 -13.30
CA GLY A 52 20.65 24.42 -12.69
C GLY A 52 19.52 24.94 -13.59
N ALA A 53 19.31 24.36 -14.78
CA ALA A 53 18.20 24.72 -15.64
C ALA A 53 16.85 24.43 -14.97
N SER A 54 15.83 25.23 -15.29
CA SER A 54 14.47 25.03 -14.81
C SER A 54 13.69 24.18 -15.80
N ILE A 55 13.14 23.03 -15.37
CA ILE A 55 12.25 22.21 -16.20
C ILE A 55 11.03 23.02 -16.69
N TRP A 56 10.60 24.00 -15.90
CA TRP A 56 9.43 24.83 -16.21
C TRP A 56 9.71 25.88 -17.29
N ALA A 57 10.96 26.06 -17.69
CA ALA A 57 11.38 26.98 -18.74
C ALA A 57 11.77 26.25 -20.04
N ASP A 58 11.45 24.95 -20.16
CA ASP A 58 11.71 24.16 -21.35
C ASP A 58 10.39 23.84 -22.08
N LYS A 59 10.23 24.39 -23.29
CA LYS A 59 9.00 24.23 -24.09
C LYS A 59 8.86 22.87 -24.76
N SER A 60 9.91 22.04 -24.72
CA SER A 60 9.96 20.72 -25.37
C SER A 60 9.51 19.57 -24.45
N ILE A 61 9.48 19.79 -23.14
CA ILE A 61 9.18 18.76 -22.15
C ILE A 61 7.69 18.46 -22.08
N THR A 62 7.35 17.17 -22.05
CA THR A 62 5.98 16.68 -21.96
C THR A 62 5.68 15.99 -20.62
N PHE A 63 4.45 16.17 -20.14
CA PHE A 63 3.97 15.71 -18.85
C PHE A 63 2.70 14.88 -19.02
N LEU A 64 2.61 13.76 -18.29
CA LEU A 64 1.43 12.90 -18.26
C LEU A 64 0.95 12.65 -16.83
N ASP A 65 -0.35 12.88 -16.59
CA ASP A 65 -1.10 12.31 -15.45
C ASP A 65 -2.05 11.20 -15.96
N PRO A 66 -1.67 9.92 -15.87
CA PRO A 66 -2.42 8.82 -16.49
C PRO A 66 -3.67 8.40 -15.72
N PHE A 67 -4.05 9.14 -14.66
CA PHE A 67 -5.21 8.87 -13.82
C PHE A 67 -5.73 10.18 -13.21
N ALA A 68 -5.83 11.20 -14.06
CA ALA A 68 -6.25 12.56 -13.72
C ALA A 68 -7.63 12.56 -13.07
N LYS A 69 -7.66 12.81 -11.75
CA LYS A 69 -8.89 12.94 -10.96
C LYS A 69 -9.42 14.36 -11.01
N SER A 70 -8.91 15.23 -10.13
CA SER A 70 -9.23 16.66 -10.14
C SER A 70 -8.49 17.47 -11.20
N GLY A 71 -7.48 16.87 -11.84
CA GLY A 71 -6.51 17.57 -12.68
C GLY A 71 -5.51 18.43 -11.90
N VAL A 72 -5.34 18.20 -10.59
CA VAL A 72 -4.46 19.03 -9.75
C VAL A 72 -3.01 19.06 -10.26
N TYR A 73 -2.41 17.92 -10.59
CA TYR A 73 -1.04 17.88 -11.12
C TYR A 73 -0.92 18.68 -12.42
N LEU A 74 -1.81 18.42 -13.38
CA LEU A 74 -1.86 19.12 -14.66
C LEU A 74 -2.05 20.64 -14.50
N ARG A 75 -2.90 21.06 -13.56
CA ARG A 75 -3.13 22.48 -13.23
C ARG A 75 -1.86 23.13 -12.68
N GLU A 76 -1.22 22.51 -11.70
CA GLU A 76 0.00 23.05 -11.09
C GLU A 76 1.16 23.08 -12.10
N ILE A 77 1.32 22.04 -12.92
CA ILE A 77 2.28 21.99 -14.05
C ILE A 77 2.04 23.15 -15.01
N THR A 78 0.80 23.33 -15.46
CA THR A 78 0.42 24.41 -16.38
C THR A 78 0.77 25.78 -15.79
N SER A 79 0.45 26.01 -14.51
CA SER A 79 0.78 27.26 -13.81
C SER A 79 2.28 27.53 -13.76
N ARG A 80 3.09 26.50 -13.45
CA ARG A 80 4.55 26.59 -13.40
C ARG A 80 5.15 26.86 -14.79
N LEU A 81 4.69 26.15 -15.83
CA LEU A 81 5.12 26.38 -17.22
C LEU A 81 4.74 27.77 -17.73
N VAL A 82 3.54 28.27 -17.43
CA VAL A 82 3.10 29.62 -17.81
C VAL A 82 4.03 30.69 -17.22
N LYS A 83 4.56 30.46 -16.01
CA LYS A 83 5.54 31.36 -15.40
C LYS A 83 6.94 31.18 -16.01
N GLY A 84 7.40 29.93 -16.18
CA GLY A 84 8.76 29.62 -16.62
C GLY A 84 9.03 29.93 -18.10
N LEU A 85 8.03 29.76 -18.98
CA LEU A 85 8.15 30.02 -20.42
C LEU A 85 7.90 31.48 -20.81
N LYS A 86 7.74 32.38 -19.84
CA LYS A 86 7.39 33.79 -20.11
C LYS A 86 8.40 34.48 -21.01
N ASP A 87 9.69 34.20 -20.84
CA ASP A 87 10.74 34.86 -21.61
C ASP A 87 10.88 34.29 -23.03
N GLU A 88 10.55 32.99 -23.21
CA GLU A 88 10.63 32.31 -24.51
C GLU A 88 9.39 32.51 -25.38
N ILE A 89 8.19 32.51 -24.78
CA ILE A 89 6.91 32.76 -25.45
C ILE A 89 6.24 33.93 -24.71
N PRO A 90 6.52 35.21 -25.04
CA PRO A 90 6.06 36.36 -24.25
C PRO A 90 4.55 36.54 -24.20
N ASP A 91 3.85 36.27 -25.30
CA ASP A 91 2.39 36.35 -25.35
C ASP A 91 1.75 35.29 -24.47
N LEU A 92 0.83 35.71 -23.59
CA LEU A 92 0.20 34.80 -22.62
C LEU A 92 -0.72 33.78 -23.31
N HIS A 93 -1.45 34.19 -24.34
CA HIS A 93 -2.39 33.31 -25.02
C HIS A 93 -1.64 32.25 -25.83
N GLU A 94 -0.66 32.65 -26.63
CA GLU A 94 0.22 31.73 -27.36
C GLU A 94 0.95 30.76 -26.41
N ARG A 95 1.43 31.27 -25.27
CA ARG A 95 2.12 30.44 -24.26
C ARG A 95 1.19 29.41 -23.63
N VAL A 96 0.00 29.81 -23.19
CA VAL A 96 -1.00 28.88 -22.61
C VAL A 96 -1.44 27.85 -23.65
N ASP A 97 -1.67 28.27 -24.88
CA ASP A 97 -2.10 27.40 -25.97
C ASP A 97 -1.00 26.38 -26.33
N HIS A 98 0.27 26.80 -26.42
CA HIS A 98 1.42 25.89 -26.57
C HIS A 98 1.47 24.87 -25.43
N ILE A 99 1.44 25.32 -24.18
CA ILE A 99 1.55 24.44 -23.00
C ILE A 99 0.45 23.37 -23.03
N LEU A 100 -0.80 23.77 -23.22
CA LEU A 100 -1.94 22.86 -23.14
C LEU A 100 -2.03 21.93 -24.35
N THR A 101 -1.60 22.36 -25.54
CA THR A 101 -1.68 21.55 -26.76
C THR A 101 -0.41 20.78 -27.10
N LYS A 102 0.71 21.02 -26.40
CA LYS A 102 2.00 20.38 -26.69
C LYS A 102 2.69 19.74 -25.49
N GLN A 103 2.41 20.17 -24.26
CA GLN A 103 3.19 19.73 -23.09
C GLN A 103 2.37 18.99 -22.03
N VAL A 104 1.07 19.25 -21.90
CA VAL A 104 0.26 18.74 -20.78
C VAL A 104 -0.77 17.71 -21.25
N PHE A 105 -0.66 16.48 -20.76
CA PHE A 105 -1.51 15.35 -21.14
C PHE A 105 -2.07 14.62 -19.93
N GLY A 106 -3.27 14.07 -20.05
CA GLY A 106 -3.91 13.34 -18.96
C GLY A 106 -4.94 12.32 -19.42
N ILE A 107 -5.19 11.34 -18.55
CA ILE A 107 -6.18 10.29 -18.76
C ILE A 107 -7.10 10.29 -17.53
N GLY A 108 -8.39 10.57 -17.72
CA GLY A 108 -9.37 10.49 -16.64
C GLY A 108 -9.61 9.05 -16.18
N THR A 109 -10.03 8.85 -14.93
CA THR A 109 -10.38 7.52 -14.41
C THR A 109 -11.85 7.17 -14.64
N THR A 110 -12.70 8.20 -14.72
CA THR A 110 -14.15 8.15 -14.94
C THR A 110 -14.56 9.32 -15.83
N HIS A 111 -15.77 9.29 -16.36
CA HIS A 111 -16.28 10.41 -17.15
C HIS A 111 -16.33 11.69 -16.31
N LEU A 112 -16.77 11.59 -15.05
CA LEU A 112 -16.85 12.72 -14.13
C LEU A 112 -15.47 13.33 -13.85
N THR A 113 -14.47 12.49 -13.52
CA THR A 113 -13.11 12.97 -13.23
C THR A 113 -12.46 13.63 -14.45
N ALA A 114 -12.66 13.08 -15.65
CA ALA A 114 -12.20 13.72 -16.89
C ALA A 114 -12.80 15.12 -17.08
N LEU A 115 -14.11 15.28 -16.83
CA LEU A 115 -14.78 16.58 -16.91
C LEU A 115 -14.28 17.57 -15.86
N ILE A 116 -14.03 17.10 -14.62
CA ILE A 116 -13.46 17.93 -13.56
C ILE A 116 -12.04 18.37 -13.94
N ALA A 117 -11.19 17.45 -14.38
CA ALA A 117 -9.84 17.75 -14.82
C ALA A 117 -9.81 18.75 -15.98
N ARG A 118 -10.65 18.58 -17.01
CA ARG A 118 -10.80 19.55 -18.10
C ARG A 118 -11.23 20.92 -17.58
N ARG A 119 -12.20 20.98 -16.67
CA ARG A 119 -12.64 22.25 -16.07
C ARG A 119 -11.52 22.91 -15.26
N SER A 120 -10.71 22.14 -14.54
CA SER A 120 -9.57 22.65 -13.76
C SER A 120 -8.45 23.20 -14.64
N VAL A 121 -8.15 22.51 -15.75
CA VAL A 121 -6.97 22.82 -16.60
C VAL A 121 -7.33 23.77 -17.74
N TYR A 122 -8.43 23.53 -18.44
CA TYR A 122 -8.87 24.32 -19.60
C TYR A 122 -9.83 25.44 -19.22
N CYS A 123 -10.26 25.54 -17.95
CA CYS A 123 -11.38 26.38 -17.54
C CYS A 123 -12.67 26.09 -18.32
N SER A 124 -12.81 24.91 -18.92
CA SER A 124 -13.98 24.51 -19.70
C SER A 124 -14.18 23.00 -19.62
N LYS A 125 -15.42 22.54 -19.75
CA LYS A 125 -15.72 21.10 -19.88
C LYS A 125 -15.25 20.54 -21.23
N PHE A 126 -15.25 21.40 -22.24
CA PHE A 126 -14.85 21.08 -23.61
C PHE A 126 -13.62 21.91 -23.98
N ALA A 127 -12.56 21.25 -24.39
CA ALA A 127 -11.25 21.84 -24.71
C ALA A 127 -11.31 22.79 -25.91
N ASN A 128 -12.18 22.52 -26.90
CA ASN A 128 -12.46 23.39 -28.03
C ASN A 128 -13.70 24.29 -27.82
N GLY A 129 -14.24 24.34 -26.60
CA GLY A 129 -15.41 25.15 -26.28
C GLY A 129 -15.07 26.63 -26.15
N LYS A 130 -16.06 27.51 -26.35
CA LYS A 130 -15.94 28.98 -26.27
C LYS A 130 -15.36 29.55 -24.95
N HIS A 131 -15.32 28.75 -23.90
CA HIS A 131 -14.83 29.13 -22.57
C HIS A 131 -13.47 28.52 -22.24
N SER A 132 -12.90 27.75 -23.18
CA SER A 132 -11.56 27.20 -23.03
C SER A 132 -10.52 28.31 -23.08
N VAL A 133 -9.49 28.20 -22.25
CA VAL A 133 -8.34 29.12 -22.28
C VAL A 133 -7.35 28.80 -23.41
N ALA A 134 -7.48 27.63 -24.03
CA ALA A 134 -6.77 27.25 -25.25
C ALA A 134 -7.70 27.29 -26.46
N THR A 135 -7.16 27.65 -27.61
CA THR A 135 -7.92 27.86 -28.86
C THR A 135 -7.57 26.87 -29.95
N SER A 136 -6.41 26.20 -29.87
CA SER A 136 -5.91 25.31 -30.92
C SER A 136 -6.32 23.84 -30.80
N PHE A 137 -7.12 23.47 -29.78
CA PHE A 137 -7.65 22.11 -29.68
C PHE A 137 -8.66 21.81 -30.80
N SER A 138 -8.47 20.69 -31.50
CA SER A 138 -9.40 20.20 -32.51
C SER A 138 -10.51 19.34 -31.92
N SER A 139 -10.26 18.64 -30.80
CA SER A 139 -11.22 17.77 -30.12
C SER A 139 -11.86 18.43 -28.90
N ASP A 140 -13.03 17.95 -28.50
CA ASP A 140 -13.73 18.41 -27.30
C ASP A 140 -13.04 17.97 -25.99
N SER A 141 -12.25 16.91 -26.07
CA SER A 141 -11.53 16.31 -24.95
C SER A 141 -10.14 16.92 -24.79
N GLY A 142 -9.60 17.53 -25.84
CA GLY A 142 -8.21 17.99 -25.90
C GLY A 142 -7.27 16.82 -25.57
N HIS A 143 -6.28 17.09 -24.73
CA HIS A 143 -5.34 16.08 -24.24
C HIS A 143 -5.70 15.52 -22.85
N ILE A 144 -6.94 15.70 -22.38
CA ILE A 144 -7.45 15.03 -21.18
C ILE A 144 -8.49 14.01 -21.63
N TRP A 145 -8.02 12.82 -21.93
CA TRP A 145 -8.81 11.76 -22.58
C TRP A 145 -9.57 10.91 -21.55
N PHE A 146 -10.77 10.47 -21.92
CA PHE A 146 -11.49 9.39 -21.25
C PHE A 146 -12.53 8.81 -22.20
N GLU A 147 -12.52 7.50 -22.36
CA GLU A 147 -13.65 6.74 -22.90
C GLU A 147 -13.88 5.48 -22.05
N PRO A 148 -15.15 5.06 -21.85
CA PRO A 148 -15.45 3.82 -21.17
C PRO A 148 -14.83 2.62 -21.89
N MET A 149 -14.27 1.70 -21.12
CA MET A 149 -13.68 0.47 -21.64
C MET A 149 -14.14 -0.74 -20.82
N ASN A 150 -14.29 -1.86 -21.52
CA ASN A 150 -14.69 -3.13 -20.94
C ASN A 150 -13.49 -3.96 -20.49
N HIS A 151 -13.68 -4.73 -19.43
CA HIS A 151 -12.71 -5.74 -19.01
C HIS A 151 -12.64 -6.90 -20.01
N THR A 152 -11.44 -7.45 -20.19
CA THR A 152 -11.22 -8.72 -20.90
C THR A 152 -11.28 -9.88 -19.91
N TRP A 153 -12.30 -10.72 -20.02
CA TRP A 153 -12.56 -11.84 -19.10
C TRP A 153 -11.91 -13.13 -19.59
N VAL A 154 -11.22 -13.83 -18.68
CA VAL A 154 -10.60 -15.14 -18.93
C VAL A 154 -10.93 -16.14 -17.82
N GLY A 155 -10.88 -17.44 -18.15
CA GLY A 155 -11.01 -18.51 -17.16
C GLY A 155 -12.40 -18.66 -16.54
N ALA A 156 -13.47 -18.41 -17.30
CA ALA A 156 -14.85 -18.58 -16.81
C ALA A 156 -15.12 -20.03 -16.38
N THR A 157 -15.69 -20.20 -15.19
CA THR A 157 -16.07 -21.53 -14.64
C THR A 157 -17.58 -21.79 -14.65
N GLU A 158 -18.39 -20.77 -14.94
CA GLU A 158 -19.85 -20.81 -14.99
C GLU A 158 -20.29 -20.19 -16.32
N TYR A 159 -21.36 -20.71 -16.91
CA TYR A 159 -21.92 -20.28 -18.19
C TYR A 159 -23.43 -20.09 -18.05
N VAL A 160 -23.96 -19.02 -18.66
CA VAL A 160 -25.38 -18.72 -18.71
C VAL A 160 -25.80 -18.61 -20.17
N GLU A 161 -26.91 -19.23 -20.53
CA GLU A 161 -27.53 -19.04 -21.84
C GLU A 161 -28.41 -17.78 -21.82
N THR A 162 -28.08 -16.83 -22.69
CA THR A 162 -28.84 -15.61 -22.95
C THR A 162 -29.27 -15.59 -24.41
N ALA A 163 -30.13 -14.66 -24.83
CA ALA A 163 -30.40 -14.44 -26.24
C ALA A 163 -29.64 -13.19 -26.73
N ASP A 164 -29.09 -13.22 -27.95
CA ASP A 164 -28.59 -12.00 -28.60
C ASP A 164 -29.75 -11.06 -28.99
N GLU A 165 -29.42 -9.89 -29.56
CA GLU A 165 -30.41 -8.90 -30.04
C GLU A 165 -31.37 -9.47 -31.11
N ASN A 166 -31.03 -10.61 -31.73
CA ASN A 166 -31.81 -11.30 -32.74
C ASN A 166 -32.58 -12.53 -32.19
N GLY A 167 -32.51 -12.80 -30.88
CA GLY A 167 -33.17 -13.92 -30.25
C GLY A 167 -32.43 -15.26 -30.33
N ASN A 168 -31.18 -15.29 -30.83
CA ASN A 168 -30.39 -16.51 -30.89
C ASN A 168 -29.76 -16.82 -29.53
N PRO A 169 -29.72 -18.09 -29.10
CA PRO A 169 -29.06 -18.47 -27.85
C PRO A 169 -27.55 -18.21 -27.93
N VAL A 170 -27.04 -17.48 -26.94
CA VAL A 170 -25.63 -17.16 -26.71
C VAL A 170 -25.24 -17.66 -25.33
N SER A 171 -24.18 -18.46 -25.26
CA SER A 171 -23.59 -18.88 -23.99
C SER A 171 -22.55 -17.85 -23.53
N THR A 172 -22.79 -17.21 -22.39
CA THR A 172 -21.91 -16.19 -21.81
C THR A 172 -21.27 -16.71 -20.52
N GLY A 173 -19.94 -16.67 -20.42
CA GLY A 173 -19.22 -17.02 -19.19
C GLY A 173 -19.36 -15.94 -18.11
N THR A 174 -19.58 -16.32 -16.85
CA THR A 174 -19.97 -15.37 -15.77
C THR A 174 -19.08 -15.38 -14.52
N ASN A 175 -18.13 -16.31 -14.43
CA ASN A 175 -17.23 -16.44 -13.26
C ASN A 175 -15.74 -16.45 -13.66
N GLY A 176 -15.37 -15.62 -14.63
CA GLY A 176 -13.98 -15.38 -15.01
C GLY A 176 -13.28 -14.33 -14.15
N ARG A 177 -12.02 -14.06 -14.49
CA ARG A 177 -11.24 -12.93 -13.96
C ARG A 177 -10.77 -12.04 -15.09
N CYS A 178 -10.59 -10.75 -14.82
CA CYS A 178 -9.99 -9.85 -15.80
C CYS A 178 -8.51 -10.25 -16.02
N SER A 179 -8.08 -10.38 -17.27
CA SER A 179 -6.70 -10.74 -17.63
C SER A 179 -5.67 -9.72 -17.18
N TYR A 180 -6.05 -8.45 -17.04
CA TYR A 180 -5.14 -7.35 -16.72
C TYR A 180 -5.07 -7.03 -15.23
N CYS A 181 -6.22 -6.82 -14.59
CA CYS A 181 -6.29 -6.36 -13.20
C CYS A 181 -6.78 -7.42 -12.20
N GLY A 182 -7.13 -8.63 -12.68
CA GLY A 182 -7.56 -9.73 -11.83
C GLY A 182 -8.95 -9.57 -11.19
N ALA A 183 -9.70 -8.52 -11.56
CA ALA A 183 -11.05 -8.26 -11.07
C ALA A 183 -11.95 -9.48 -11.27
N SER A 184 -12.89 -9.70 -10.36
CA SER A 184 -13.88 -10.78 -10.47
C SER A 184 -15.01 -10.37 -11.41
N GLN A 185 -15.24 -11.15 -12.47
CA GLN A 185 -16.35 -10.93 -13.40
C GLN A 185 -17.71 -10.93 -12.67
N LYS A 186 -17.86 -11.85 -11.72
CA LYS A 186 -19.08 -11.99 -10.91
C LYS A 186 -19.35 -10.79 -10.00
N ALA A 187 -18.30 -10.08 -9.57
CA ALA A 187 -18.45 -8.86 -8.76
C ALA A 187 -18.81 -7.66 -9.64
N LEU A 188 -18.24 -7.56 -10.85
CA LEU A 188 -18.46 -6.42 -11.74
C LEU A 188 -19.71 -6.54 -12.63
N ASN A 189 -20.27 -7.73 -12.86
CA ASN A 189 -21.51 -7.90 -13.65
C ASN A 189 -22.80 -7.46 -12.90
N ARG A 190 -22.72 -6.63 -11.86
CA ARG A 190 -23.86 -6.25 -10.99
C ARG A 190 -24.57 -4.98 -11.46
N GLY A 191 -25.37 -5.11 -12.51
CA GLY A 191 -26.41 -4.16 -12.91
C GLY A 191 -25.94 -2.85 -13.57
N GLU A 192 -26.79 -2.29 -14.42
CA GLU A 192 -26.52 -1.12 -15.29
C GLU A 192 -26.25 0.21 -14.56
N GLY A 193 -26.22 0.23 -13.22
CA GLY A 193 -26.11 1.45 -12.39
C GLY A 193 -24.76 1.67 -11.70
N LEU A 194 -23.79 0.76 -11.83
CA LEU A 194 -22.45 0.90 -11.24
C LEU A 194 -21.40 0.97 -12.36
N GLU A 195 -20.59 2.02 -12.34
CA GLU A 195 -19.48 2.23 -13.29
C GLU A 195 -18.41 1.14 -13.07
N THR A 196 -18.42 0.09 -13.90
CA THR A 196 -17.51 -1.06 -13.84
C THR A 196 -16.45 -0.94 -14.94
N HIS A 197 -15.69 0.15 -14.90
CA HIS A 197 -14.79 0.51 -15.99
C HIS A 197 -13.38 -0.07 -15.84
N ALA A 198 -12.85 -0.55 -16.98
CA ALA A 198 -11.44 -0.87 -17.13
C ALA A 198 -10.62 0.41 -17.34
N TYR A 199 -9.42 0.48 -16.74
CA TYR A 199 -8.51 1.61 -16.89
C TYR A 199 -7.64 1.48 -18.14
N ALA A 200 -7.76 2.44 -19.07
CA ALA A 200 -7.01 2.48 -20.36
C ALA A 200 -5.50 2.26 -20.19
N PHE A 201 -4.92 2.82 -19.14
CA PHE A 201 -3.48 2.78 -18.91
C PHE A 201 -2.94 1.40 -18.51
N ILE A 202 -3.77 0.52 -17.93
CA ILE A 202 -3.33 -0.81 -17.47
C ILE A 202 -4.02 -1.98 -18.18
N HIS A 203 -5.08 -1.73 -18.96
CA HIS A 203 -5.74 -2.75 -19.79
C HIS A 203 -5.26 -2.67 -21.23
N THR A 204 -3.96 -2.87 -21.40
CA THR A 204 -3.30 -2.95 -22.70
C THR A 204 -2.05 -3.80 -22.58
N ASP A 205 -1.78 -4.60 -23.60
CA ASP A 205 -0.54 -5.38 -23.70
C ASP A 205 0.63 -4.51 -24.18
N ASP A 206 0.34 -3.45 -24.94
CA ASP A 206 1.31 -2.48 -25.44
C ASP A 206 0.89 -1.06 -25.04
N ILE A 207 1.59 -0.50 -24.05
CA ILE A 207 1.30 0.83 -23.54
C ILE A 207 1.78 1.93 -24.49
N LYS A 208 2.84 1.70 -25.28
CA LYS A 208 3.35 2.67 -26.25
C LYS A 208 2.37 2.81 -27.42
N ALA A 209 1.89 1.69 -27.95
CA ALA A 209 0.82 1.69 -28.96
C ALA A 209 -0.45 2.37 -28.44
N ARG A 210 -0.86 2.07 -27.20
CA ARG A 210 -2.01 2.74 -26.56
C ARG A 210 -1.80 4.26 -26.47
N MET A 211 -0.64 4.75 -26.05
CA MET A 211 -0.38 6.19 -26.01
C MET A 211 -0.40 6.83 -27.40
N ALA A 212 0.11 6.11 -28.41
CA ALA A 212 0.07 6.58 -29.79
C ALA A 212 -1.36 6.69 -30.33
N GLU A 213 -2.25 5.76 -29.98
CA GLU A 213 -3.68 5.82 -30.31
C GLU A 213 -4.38 7.02 -29.64
N LEU A 214 -4.05 7.30 -28.37
CA LEU A 214 -4.71 8.36 -27.60
C LEU A 214 -4.23 9.77 -27.95
N PHE A 215 -2.93 9.93 -28.19
CA PHE A 215 -2.28 11.25 -28.28
C PHE A 215 -1.49 11.49 -29.56
N GLY A 216 -1.44 10.50 -30.47
CA GLY A 216 -0.76 10.58 -31.76
C GLY A 216 0.56 9.79 -31.82
N ALA A 217 0.96 9.41 -33.04
CA ALA A 217 2.20 8.68 -33.30
C ALA A 217 3.44 9.44 -32.77
N ASP A 218 4.45 8.69 -32.31
CA ASP A 218 5.71 9.19 -31.73
C ASP A 218 5.57 9.94 -30.38
N MET A 219 4.43 9.82 -29.70
CA MET A 219 4.25 10.44 -28.37
C MET A 219 5.15 9.79 -27.31
N GLN A 220 6.00 10.61 -26.68
CA GLN A 220 6.87 10.25 -25.57
C GLN A 220 6.64 11.25 -24.43
N PHE A 221 6.65 10.75 -23.19
CA PHE A 221 6.47 11.56 -21.99
C PHE A 221 7.76 11.66 -21.18
N ASP A 222 8.26 12.87 -20.95
CA ASP A 222 9.45 13.07 -20.11
C ASP A 222 9.13 12.87 -18.63
N VAL A 223 7.95 13.31 -18.19
CA VAL A 223 7.52 13.25 -16.79
C VAL A 223 6.16 12.57 -16.69
N ILE A 224 6.08 11.48 -15.93
CA ILE A 224 4.82 10.85 -15.56
C ILE A 224 4.59 11.08 -14.07
N ILE A 225 3.44 11.67 -13.72
CA ILE A 225 3.15 12.04 -12.33
C ILE A 225 1.69 11.81 -11.93
N GLY A 226 1.50 11.29 -10.72
CA GLY A 226 0.32 11.60 -9.93
C GLY A 226 -0.12 10.52 -8.92
N ASN A 227 -1.42 10.35 -8.72
CA ASN A 227 -1.99 9.44 -7.71
C ASN A 227 -2.88 8.34 -8.37
N PRO A 228 -2.37 7.13 -8.65
CA PRO A 228 -3.12 6.04 -9.24
C PRO A 228 -4.28 5.53 -8.36
N PRO A 229 -5.31 4.89 -8.97
CA PRO A 229 -6.24 4.05 -8.22
C PRO A 229 -5.51 2.95 -7.44
N TYR A 230 -5.90 2.72 -6.19
CA TYR A 230 -5.17 1.80 -5.31
C TYR A 230 -5.67 0.36 -5.37
N GLN A 231 -6.97 0.16 -5.52
CA GLN A 231 -7.60 -1.15 -5.49
C GLN A 231 -8.85 -1.18 -6.37
N LEU A 232 -9.38 -2.38 -6.62
CA LEU A 232 -10.71 -2.54 -7.19
C LEU A 232 -11.69 -2.89 -6.05
N GLN A 233 -12.90 -2.31 -6.08
CA GLN A 233 -13.95 -2.70 -5.14
C GLN A 233 -14.27 -4.20 -5.27
N SER A 234 -14.28 -4.90 -4.14
CA SER A 234 -14.77 -6.27 -4.05
C SER A 234 -16.12 -6.31 -3.30
N ASP A 235 -17.08 -7.04 -3.85
CA ASP A 235 -18.42 -7.20 -3.26
C ASP A 235 -18.38 -7.98 -1.93
N GLY A 236 -18.33 -7.26 -0.81
CA GLY A 236 -18.46 -7.86 0.52
C GLY A 236 -17.38 -8.90 0.87
N GLY A 237 -16.32 -9.00 0.06
CA GLY A 237 -15.15 -9.80 0.33
C GLY A 237 -14.21 -9.07 1.27
N THR A 238 -13.52 -9.80 2.13
CA THR A 238 -12.57 -9.24 3.10
C THR A 238 -11.20 -8.89 2.50
N ARG A 239 -11.04 -8.91 1.17
CA ARG A 239 -9.72 -8.83 0.50
C ARG A 239 -9.77 -8.00 -0.79
N ASP A 240 -9.46 -6.72 -0.68
CA ASP A 240 -9.25 -5.84 -1.83
C ASP A 240 -7.96 -6.21 -2.57
N ILE A 241 -8.02 -6.22 -3.91
CA ILE A 241 -6.86 -6.53 -4.78
C ILE A 241 -6.17 -5.21 -5.12
N PRO A 242 -4.88 -5.03 -4.76
CA PRO A 242 -4.11 -3.87 -5.19
C PRO A 242 -4.02 -3.81 -6.72
N ILE A 243 -4.11 -2.61 -7.30
CA ILE A 243 -3.89 -2.39 -8.75
C ILE A 243 -2.85 -1.31 -9.06
N TYR A 244 -2.44 -0.51 -8.08
CA TYR A 244 -1.48 0.58 -8.28
C TYR A 244 -0.13 0.08 -8.84
N GLN A 245 0.28 -1.15 -8.53
CA GLN A 245 1.51 -1.74 -9.05
C GLN A 245 1.51 -1.81 -10.58
N HIS A 246 0.35 -2.08 -11.19
CA HIS A 246 0.25 -2.16 -12.65
C HIS A 246 0.41 -0.79 -13.30
N PHE A 247 -0.05 0.28 -12.66
CA PHE A 247 0.16 1.64 -13.14
C PHE A 247 1.64 2.03 -13.08
N VAL A 248 2.34 1.69 -11.99
CA VAL A 248 3.78 1.93 -11.85
C VAL A 248 4.56 1.17 -12.93
N GLU A 249 4.24 -0.10 -13.14
CA GLU A 249 4.88 -0.94 -14.16
C GLU A 249 4.67 -0.42 -15.58
N GLN A 250 3.43 -0.05 -15.94
CA GLN A 250 3.13 0.52 -17.26
C GLN A 250 3.79 1.90 -17.46
N ALA A 251 3.82 2.72 -16.41
CA ALA A 251 4.52 4.01 -16.48
C ALA A 251 6.02 3.84 -16.72
N LYS A 252 6.68 2.87 -16.07
CA LYS A 252 8.09 2.55 -16.35
C LYS A 252 8.31 2.06 -17.79
N ARG A 253 7.37 1.31 -18.37
CA ARG A 253 7.44 0.83 -19.77
C ARG A 253 7.30 1.94 -20.81
N LEU A 254 6.73 3.09 -20.43
CA LEU A 254 6.77 4.30 -21.26
C LEU A 254 8.13 4.98 -21.25
N GLU A 255 9.10 4.49 -20.47
CA GLU A 255 10.48 5.00 -20.41
C GLU A 255 10.56 6.52 -20.20
N PRO A 256 9.85 7.09 -19.20
CA PRO A 256 9.95 8.51 -18.92
C PRO A 256 11.35 8.85 -18.39
N ARG A 257 11.71 10.13 -18.40
CA ARG A 257 12.89 10.60 -17.66
C ARG A 257 12.63 10.58 -16.16
N TYR A 258 11.45 11.08 -15.75
CA TYR A 258 11.02 11.11 -14.35
C TYR A 258 9.65 10.45 -14.17
N LEU A 259 9.53 9.66 -13.11
CA LEU A 259 8.29 9.04 -12.67
C LEU A 259 8.05 9.36 -11.20
N ALA A 260 6.96 10.06 -10.89
CA ALA A 260 6.58 10.38 -9.52
C ALA A 260 5.15 9.91 -9.22
N MET A 261 4.98 8.99 -8.27
CA MET A 261 3.64 8.49 -7.94
C MET A 261 3.40 8.39 -6.44
N VAL A 262 2.17 8.69 -6.04
CA VAL A 262 1.64 8.40 -4.71
C VAL A 262 1.10 6.97 -4.68
N ILE A 263 1.58 6.12 -3.78
CA ILE A 263 1.10 4.74 -3.64
C ILE A 263 0.97 4.34 -2.17
N PRO A 264 0.14 3.35 -1.81
CA PRO A 264 0.03 2.86 -0.44
C PRO A 264 1.34 2.21 0.03
N SER A 265 1.88 2.58 1.20
CA SER A 265 3.19 2.08 1.69
C SER A 265 3.23 0.58 1.99
N ARG A 266 2.09 -0.12 1.98
CA ARG A 266 2.00 -1.55 2.29
C ARG A 266 2.92 -2.44 1.44
N TRP A 267 3.26 -2.02 0.21
CA TRP A 267 4.16 -2.76 -0.68
C TRP A 267 5.54 -2.97 -0.05
N MET A 268 5.99 -2.06 0.82
CA MET A 268 7.32 -2.06 1.44
C MET A 268 7.63 -3.29 2.29
N ALA A 269 6.62 -3.91 2.90
CA ALA A 269 6.81 -5.06 3.80
C ALA A 269 5.78 -6.18 3.66
N GLY A 270 4.74 -5.98 2.85
CA GLY A 270 3.69 -6.99 2.68
C GLY A 270 2.76 -6.66 1.52
N GLY A 271 1.48 -6.96 1.72
CA GLY A 271 0.44 -6.76 0.71
C GLY A 271 0.24 -7.99 -0.18
N LEU A 272 -1.04 -8.31 -0.38
CA LEU A 272 -1.45 -9.45 -1.19
C LEU A 272 -1.08 -9.23 -2.66
N GLY A 273 -0.35 -10.16 -3.26
CA GLY A 273 0.05 -10.08 -4.67
C GLY A 273 1.20 -9.12 -4.97
N LEU A 274 1.81 -8.49 -3.95
CA LEU A 274 2.85 -7.47 -4.13
C LEU A 274 4.28 -7.98 -3.92
N GLY A 275 4.50 -9.30 -3.86
CA GLY A 275 5.82 -9.89 -3.60
C GLY A 275 6.86 -9.51 -4.66
N GLU A 276 6.56 -9.78 -5.93
CA GLU A 276 7.46 -9.44 -7.04
C GLU A 276 7.57 -7.93 -7.25
N PHE A 277 6.46 -7.19 -7.11
CA PHE A 277 6.49 -5.73 -7.17
C PHE A 277 7.37 -5.13 -6.08
N ARG A 278 7.31 -5.63 -4.84
CA ARG A 278 8.21 -5.20 -3.76
C ARG A 278 9.65 -5.49 -4.14
N LYS A 279 9.96 -6.71 -4.57
CA LYS A 279 11.32 -7.10 -4.93
C LYS A 279 11.88 -6.21 -6.05
N SER A 280 11.08 -5.93 -7.08
CA SER A 280 11.50 -5.07 -8.20
C SER A 280 11.69 -3.63 -7.78
N MET A 281 10.81 -3.07 -6.93
CA MET A 281 10.94 -1.71 -6.42
C MET A 281 12.12 -1.54 -5.47
N LEU A 282 12.38 -2.48 -4.55
CA LEU A 282 13.51 -2.39 -3.61
C LEU A 282 14.86 -2.49 -4.34
N ALA A 283 14.95 -3.31 -5.38
CA ALA A 283 16.16 -3.48 -6.17
C ALA A 283 16.40 -2.37 -7.21
N ASP A 284 15.46 -1.44 -7.40
CA ASP A 284 15.55 -0.41 -8.43
C ASP A 284 16.34 0.81 -7.93
N THR A 285 17.63 0.87 -8.28
CA THR A 285 18.57 1.95 -7.91
C THR A 285 18.25 3.30 -8.55
N ARG A 286 17.27 3.36 -9.45
CA ARG A 286 16.73 4.58 -10.05
C ARG A 286 15.70 5.30 -9.17
N ILE A 287 15.24 4.69 -8.08
CA ILE A 287 14.40 5.39 -7.10
C ILE A 287 15.30 6.35 -6.30
N ARG A 288 15.22 7.63 -6.64
CA ARG A 288 16.03 8.71 -6.05
C ARG A 288 15.49 9.15 -4.70
N GLU A 289 14.18 9.39 -4.62
CA GLU A 289 13.52 9.90 -3.42
C GLU A 289 12.37 8.98 -3.02
N LEU A 290 12.20 8.76 -1.72
CA LEU A 290 11.06 8.05 -1.15
C LEU A 290 10.61 8.75 0.13
N VAL A 291 9.42 9.35 0.09
CA VAL A 291 8.81 10.02 1.24
C VAL A 291 7.63 9.20 1.73
N ASP A 292 7.75 8.70 2.95
CA ASP A 292 6.82 7.76 3.56
C ASP A 292 6.01 8.40 4.70
N TYR A 293 4.70 8.20 4.67
CA TYR A 293 3.75 8.60 5.71
C TYR A 293 3.13 7.34 6.32
N PRO A 294 3.65 6.86 7.47
CA PRO A 294 3.08 5.71 8.17
C PRO A 294 1.62 5.83 8.54
N ASN A 295 1.14 7.05 8.76
CA ASN A 295 -0.28 7.33 8.88
C ASN A 295 -0.75 8.09 7.64
N ALA A 296 -1.51 7.43 6.77
CA ALA A 296 -2.02 8.06 5.56
C ALA A 296 -2.99 9.21 5.83
N ALA A 297 -3.61 9.27 7.01
CA ALA A 297 -4.52 10.36 7.39
C ALA A 297 -3.81 11.73 7.49
N GLU A 298 -2.47 11.75 7.57
CA GLU A 298 -1.68 12.99 7.53
C GLU A 298 -1.70 13.65 6.14
N VAL A 299 -1.95 12.86 5.09
CA VAL A 299 -2.09 13.33 3.70
C VAL A 299 -3.54 13.28 3.21
N PHE A 300 -4.25 12.22 3.57
CA PHE A 300 -5.62 11.92 3.15
C PHE A 300 -6.55 11.71 4.38
N PRO A 301 -6.95 12.78 5.09
CA PRO A 301 -7.68 12.66 6.35
C PRO A 301 -9.03 11.93 6.26
N SER A 302 -9.67 11.98 5.08
CA SER A 302 -10.99 11.41 4.82
C SER A 302 -10.95 9.94 4.35
N VAL A 303 -9.76 9.36 4.10
CA VAL A 303 -9.63 8.04 3.48
C VAL A 303 -8.88 7.06 4.37
N GLY A 304 -9.50 5.91 4.63
CA GLY A 304 -8.92 4.84 5.45
C GLY A 304 -7.89 4.00 4.72
N ILE A 305 -6.70 4.55 4.43
CA ILE A 305 -5.60 3.80 3.78
C ILE A 305 -4.73 3.11 4.84
N ASN A 306 -5.09 1.88 5.19
CA ASN A 306 -4.33 1.10 6.18
C ASN A 306 -2.89 0.83 5.68
N GLY A 307 -1.92 0.99 6.58
CA GLY A 307 -0.49 0.74 6.33
C GLY A 307 0.32 1.97 5.89
N GLY A 308 -0.34 3.11 5.68
CA GLY A 308 0.29 4.37 5.27
C GLY A 308 0.28 4.61 3.75
N ALA A 309 0.76 5.78 3.35
CA ALA A 309 0.94 6.19 1.97
C ALA A 309 2.35 6.76 1.79
N CYS A 310 2.92 6.62 0.60
CA CYS A 310 4.20 7.20 0.25
C CYS A 310 4.11 7.84 -1.14
N TYR A 311 5.05 8.70 -1.45
CA TYR A 311 5.38 9.01 -2.84
C TYR A 311 6.86 8.77 -3.07
N PHE A 312 7.20 8.49 -4.33
CA PHE A 312 8.58 8.30 -4.75
C PHE A 312 8.88 9.15 -5.97
N LEU A 313 10.15 9.50 -6.16
CA LEU A 313 10.69 9.99 -7.43
C LEU A 313 11.63 8.91 -7.97
N TRP A 314 11.32 8.43 -9.17
CA TRP A 314 12.18 7.57 -9.98
C TRP A 314 12.75 8.42 -11.11
N ASP A 315 14.06 8.32 -11.32
CA ASP A 315 14.81 9.03 -12.34
C ASP A 315 15.55 8.00 -13.20
N ALA A 316 15.26 7.97 -14.50
CA ALA A 316 15.83 7.00 -15.43
C ALA A 316 17.37 7.03 -15.48
N SER A 317 17.97 8.17 -15.16
CA SER A 317 19.42 8.40 -15.17
C SER A 317 20.09 8.21 -13.80
N HIS A 318 19.31 8.04 -12.72
CA HIS A 318 19.85 7.82 -11.38
C HIS A 318 20.28 6.36 -11.20
N ASP A 319 21.44 6.13 -10.62
CA ASP A 319 21.91 4.80 -10.25
C ASP A 319 22.65 4.89 -8.92
N GLY A 320 21.91 4.76 -7.82
CA GLY A 320 22.53 4.87 -6.50
C GLY A 320 21.56 4.72 -5.34
N ALA A 321 22.00 5.24 -4.19
CA ALA A 321 21.20 5.23 -2.97
C ALA A 321 19.92 6.06 -3.15
N CYS A 322 18.87 5.63 -2.46
CA CYS A 322 17.61 6.36 -2.34
C CYS A 322 17.63 7.22 -1.07
N ASN A 323 17.24 8.49 -1.20
CA ASN A 323 16.95 9.37 -0.07
C ASN A 323 15.58 9.00 0.51
N VAL A 324 15.59 8.39 1.70
CA VAL A 324 14.37 8.00 2.40
C VAL A 324 14.04 9.01 3.48
N THR A 325 12.81 9.53 3.45
CA THR A 325 12.24 10.42 4.45
C THR A 325 10.99 9.81 5.06
N THR A 326 10.88 9.78 6.38
CA THR A 326 9.66 9.36 7.09
C THR A 326 9.01 10.57 7.75
N VAL A 327 7.71 10.75 7.54
CA VAL A 327 6.91 11.82 8.14
C VAL A 327 5.84 11.21 9.03
N ARG A 328 5.86 11.54 10.32
CA ARG A 328 4.89 11.02 11.30
C ARG A 328 4.57 12.06 12.35
N GLY A 329 3.30 12.42 12.51
CA GLY A 329 2.85 13.36 13.54
C GLY A 329 3.54 14.73 13.45
N GLY A 330 3.91 15.15 12.24
CA GLY A 330 4.68 16.37 11.99
C GLY A 330 6.20 16.26 12.21
N GLU A 331 6.69 15.17 12.79
CA GLU A 331 8.13 14.87 12.83
C GLU A 331 8.59 14.39 11.45
N VAL A 332 9.71 14.94 10.98
CA VAL A 332 10.35 14.55 9.72
C VAL A 332 11.72 13.94 10.05
N VAL A 333 11.91 12.68 9.65
CA VAL A 333 13.17 11.95 9.82
C VAL A 333 13.76 11.66 8.44
N GLY A 334 14.96 12.18 8.18
CA GLY A 334 15.63 12.10 6.87
C GLY A 334 15.81 13.49 6.24
N PRO A 335 16.18 13.55 4.95
CA PRO A 335 16.43 12.42 4.05
C PRO A 335 17.67 11.62 4.49
N MET A 336 17.61 10.30 4.35
CA MET A 336 18.75 9.42 4.58
C MET A 336 19.02 8.57 3.33
N ALA A 337 20.18 8.79 2.71
CA ALA A 337 20.66 8.00 1.59
C ALA A 337 20.93 6.55 2.03
N ARG A 338 20.27 5.58 1.39
CA ARG A 338 20.41 4.14 1.68
C ARG A 338 20.00 3.27 0.50
N SER A 339 20.46 2.02 0.49
CA SER A 339 19.87 1.00 -0.37
C SER A 339 18.48 0.62 0.14
N LEU A 340 17.53 0.43 -0.77
CA LEU A 340 16.19 -0.03 -0.43
C LEU A 340 16.16 -1.55 -0.22
N ASP A 341 17.05 -2.30 -0.88
CA ASP A 341 17.14 -3.76 -0.88
C ASP A 341 18.10 -4.35 0.18
N GLU A 342 18.51 -3.56 1.18
CA GLU A 342 19.32 -4.08 2.30
C GLU A 342 18.67 -5.31 2.95
N PHE A 343 17.35 -5.37 2.93
CA PHE A 343 16.56 -6.53 3.32
C PHE A 343 15.44 -6.81 2.31
N ASP A 344 14.74 -7.93 2.49
CA ASP A 344 13.59 -8.34 1.67
C ASP A 344 12.31 -7.49 1.91
N VAL A 345 12.37 -6.59 2.88
CA VAL A 345 11.36 -5.56 3.20
C VAL A 345 12.07 -4.26 3.56
N LEU A 346 11.41 -3.12 3.34
CA LEU A 346 11.96 -1.82 3.74
C LEU A 346 11.67 -1.53 5.21
N VAL A 347 12.72 -1.41 6.03
CA VAL A 347 12.62 -0.82 7.38
C VAL A 347 12.41 0.68 7.23
N ARG A 348 11.22 1.16 7.60
CA ARG A 348 10.76 2.53 7.33
C ARG A 348 11.56 3.60 8.09
N ASP A 349 11.71 3.42 9.40
CA ASP A 349 12.42 4.38 10.25
C ASP A 349 13.93 4.10 10.29
N ALA A 350 14.73 5.12 9.96
CA ALA A 350 16.18 5.07 9.98
C ALA A 350 16.76 4.70 11.35
N ARG A 351 16.15 5.16 12.44
CA ARG A 351 16.57 4.87 13.81
C ARG A 351 16.43 3.38 14.15
N ALA A 352 15.46 2.71 13.54
CA ALA A 352 15.28 1.27 13.72
C ALA A 352 16.36 0.45 13.01
N LEU A 353 16.97 0.96 11.94
CA LEU A 353 18.03 0.26 11.21
C LEU A 353 19.29 0.08 12.06
N SER A 354 19.70 1.10 12.83
CA SER A 354 20.92 0.98 13.67
C SER A 354 20.77 -0.16 14.67
N ILE A 355 19.60 -0.24 15.30
CA ILE A 355 19.23 -1.27 16.27
C ILE A 355 19.18 -2.65 15.58
N LEU A 356 18.47 -2.76 14.46
CA LEU A 356 18.33 -4.02 13.73
C LEU A 356 19.69 -4.56 13.27
N ARG A 357 20.56 -3.72 12.73
CA ARG A 357 21.91 -4.11 12.28
C ARG A 357 22.75 -4.67 13.44
N LYS A 358 22.72 -4.04 14.61
CA LYS A 358 23.42 -4.53 15.81
C LYS A 358 22.95 -5.92 16.22
N ILE A 359 21.64 -6.12 16.23
CA ILE A 359 21.02 -7.40 16.61
C ILE A 359 21.36 -8.48 15.60
N LEU A 360 21.22 -8.22 14.29
CA LEU A 360 21.53 -9.21 13.26
C LEU A 360 23.03 -9.54 13.16
N ALA A 361 23.91 -8.62 13.55
CA ALA A 361 25.35 -8.84 13.56
C ALA A 361 25.82 -9.91 14.56
N THR A 362 24.97 -10.29 15.55
CA THR A 362 25.30 -11.39 16.48
C THR A 362 25.20 -12.77 15.82
N GLY A 363 24.52 -12.88 14.67
CA GLY A 363 24.40 -14.13 13.92
C GLY A 363 23.51 -15.18 14.57
N GLU A 364 22.66 -14.80 15.53
CA GLU A 364 21.74 -15.73 16.18
C GLU A 364 20.67 -16.25 15.21
N PRO A 365 20.32 -17.55 15.25
CA PRO A 365 19.22 -18.10 14.48
C PRO A 365 17.91 -17.37 14.79
N SER A 366 16.98 -17.32 13.83
CA SER A 366 15.66 -16.74 14.09
C SER A 366 14.79 -17.66 14.95
N VAL A 367 13.90 -17.08 15.79
CA VAL A 367 12.81 -17.81 16.48
C VAL A 367 11.89 -18.57 15.51
N ASN A 368 11.95 -18.26 14.22
CA ASN A 368 11.22 -18.98 13.18
C ASN A 368 11.53 -20.47 13.11
N THR A 369 12.66 -20.92 13.67
CA THR A 369 13.00 -22.35 13.77
C THR A 369 12.01 -23.12 14.65
N ILE A 370 11.41 -22.46 15.64
CA ILE A 370 10.44 -23.05 16.59
C ILE A 370 9.04 -22.45 16.46
N LEU A 371 8.79 -21.61 15.44
CA LEU A 371 7.47 -21.04 15.15
C LEU A 371 6.79 -21.85 14.03
N ALA A 372 5.62 -22.39 14.33
CA ALA A 372 4.78 -23.07 13.35
C ALA A 372 4.28 -22.12 12.25
N ARG A 373 4.01 -22.66 11.06
CA ARG A 373 3.45 -21.89 9.95
C ARG A 373 1.94 -21.77 10.08
N ASP A 374 1.36 -20.95 9.22
CA ASP A 374 -0.08 -20.77 9.17
C ASP A 374 -0.80 -22.08 8.83
N LYS A 375 -1.92 -22.36 9.51
CA LYS A 375 -2.72 -23.58 9.34
C LYS A 375 -1.89 -24.86 9.55
N GLU A 376 -1.00 -24.87 10.55
CA GLU A 376 -0.07 -25.99 10.79
C GLU A 376 -0.78 -27.34 11.00
N PHE A 377 -1.89 -27.37 11.74
CA PHE A 377 -2.70 -28.58 11.95
C PHE A 377 -3.79 -28.81 10.89
N GLY A 378 -3.91 -27.94 9.88
CA GLY A 378 -4.78 -28.17 8.72
C GLY A 378 -6.18 -27.52 8.79
N TRP A 379 -6.56 -26.87 9.88
CA TRP A 379 -7.89 -26.26 10.04
C TRP A 379 -7.89 -24.74 9.91
N THR A 380 -8.86 -24.21 9.16
CA THR A 380 -9.13 -22.76 9.04
C THR A 380 -9.82 -22.23 10.28
N SER A 381 -9.83 -20.90 10.45
CA SER A 381 -10.43 -20.25 11.64
C SER A 381 -11.93 -20.52 11.82
N ASN A 382 -12.64 -20.84 10.74
CA ASN A 382 -14.07 -21.17 10.74
C ASN A 382 -14.36 -22.68 10.85
N PHE A 383 -13.37 -23.50 11.22
CA PHE A 383 -13.57 -24.94 11.39
C PHE A 383 -14.54 -25.26 12.54
N ASP A 384 -15.56 -26.09 12.28
CA ASP A 384 -16.64 -26.48 13.21
C ASP A 384 -16.60 -27.96 13.64
N GLY A 385 -15.68 -28.77 13.12
CA GLY A 385 -15.65 -30.22 13.33
C GLY A 385 -15.05 -30.68 14.67
N PHE A 386 -15.18 -29.89 15.73
CA PHE A 386 -14.69 -30.20 17.08
C PHE A 386 -15.85 -30.37 18.07
N HIS A 387 -15.57 -30.94 19.24
CA HIS A 387 -16.54 -31.19 20.31
C HIS A 387 -16.30 -30.25 21.50
N THR A 388 -17.33 -29.91 22.26
CA THR A 388 -17.21 -29.09 23.48
C THR A 388 -16.99 -29.92 24.74
N VAL A 389 -17.26 -31.22 24.69
CA VAL A 389 -17.05 -32.17 25.78
C VAL A 389 -16.04 -33.20 25.32
N GLN A 390 -15.02 -33.45 26.15
CA GLN A 390 -13.93 -34.37 25.84
C GLN A 390 -14.43 -35.82 25.76
N GLN A 391 -14.01 -36.53 24.72
CA GLN A 391 -14.20 -37.97 24.55
C GLN A 391 -12.87 -38.73 24.79
N PRO A 392 -12.91 -40.04 25.08
CA PRO A 392 -11.71 -40.85 25.18
C PRO A 392 -10.87 -40.80 23.90
N GLY A 393 -9.59 -40.42 24.03
CA GLY A 393 -8.67 -40.30 22.89
C GLY A 393 -8.65 -38.93 22.20
N ASP A 394 -9.44 -37.97 22.69
CA ASP A 394 -9.39 -36.59 22.22
C ASP A 394 -8.18 -35.82 22.74
N VAL A 395 -7.79 -34.80 21.98
CA VAL A 395 -6.84 -33.76 22.39
C VAL A 395 -7.53 -32.38 22.41
N PRO A 396 -7.12 -31.47 23.31
CA PRO A 396 -7.59 -30.08 23.33
C PRO A 396 -7.33 -29.36 22.01
N LEU A 397 -8.33 -28.64 21.50
CA LEU A 397 -8.27 -27.78 20.32
C LEU A 397 -8.56 -26.33 20.70
N TYR A 398 -7.62 -25.43 20.43
CA TYR A 398 -7.74 -24.00 20.71
C TYR A 398 -8.13 -23.20 19.46
N TYR A 399 -9.04 -22.24 19.61
CA TYR A 399 -9.54 -21.42 18.51
C TYR A 399 -9.87 -19.99 18.95
N ILE A 400 -10.04 -19.08 17.98
CA ILE A 400 -10.64 -17.75 18.20
C ILE A 400 -11.91 -17.64 17.36
N ARG A 401 -13.04 -17.35 18.01
CA ARG A 401 -14.32 -17.05 17.36
C ARG A 401 -14.90 -15.76 17.88
N SER A 402 -15.36 -14.90 16.97
CA SER A 402 -15.97 -13.61 17.31
C SER A 402 -15.11 -12.82 18.32
N MET A 403 -13.79 -12.78 18.08
CA MET A 403 -12.77 -12.14 18.92
C MET A 403 -12.62 -12.73 20.34
N LYS A 404 -13.18 -13.91 20.61
CA LYS A 404 -13.04 -14.63 21.89
C LYS A 404 -12.22 -15.90 21.70
N ARG A 405 -11.30 -16.15 22.63
CA ARG A 405 -10.59 -17.43 22.71
C ARG A 405 -11.53 -18.50 23.23
N GLY A 406 -11.42 -19.70 22.69
CA GLY A 406 -12.16 -20.87 23.15
C GLY A 406 -11.30 -22.12 23.08
N ASN A 407 -11.73 -23.13 23.81
CA ASN A 407 -11.21 -24.48 23.71
C ASN A 407 -12.35 -25.45 23.33
N GLY A 408 -11.95 -26.55 22.73
CA GLY A 408 -12.78 -27.70 22.40
C GLY A 408 -11.90 -28.94 22.36
N PHE A 409 -12.41 -30.02 21.79
CA PHE A 409 -11.76 -31.31 21.77
C PHE A 409 -11.91 -31.93 20.37
N ILE A 410 -10.88 -32.65 19.94
CA ILE A 410 -10.89 -33.37 18.67
C ILE A 410 -10.17 -34.70 18.82
N ALA A 411 -10.66 -35.74 18.14
CA ALA A 411 -10.01 -37.04 18.11
C ALA A 411 -8.57 -36.90 17.63
N ARG A 412 -7.61 -37.45 18.38
CA ARG A 412 -6.18 -37.39 18.01
C ARG A 412 -5.93 -37.88 16.57
N GLY A 413 -6.61 -38.93 16.14
CA GLY A 413 -6.50 -39.50 14.80
C GLY A 413 -7.03 -38.61 13.66
N ALA A 414 -7.82 -37.57 13.97
CA ALA A 414 -8.25 -36.59 12.98
C ALA A 414 -7.15 -35.56 12.63
N VAL A 415 -6.12 -35.46 13.47
CA VAL A 415 -4.96 -34.59 13.24
C VAL A 415 -4.01 -35.29 12.25
N THR A 416 -4.14 -34.99 10.96
CA THR A 416 -3.32 -35.63 9.92
C THR A 416 -2.08 -34.82 9.54
N LYS A 417 -2.14 -33.50 9.68
CA LYS A 417 -1.03 -32.58 9.38
C LYS A 417 -0.24 -32.26 10.65
N SER A 418 1.09 -32.35 10.56
CA SER A 418 2.03 -32.02 11.65
C SER A 418 1.69 -32.71 12.99
N ALA A 419 1.25 -33.97 12.94
CA ALA A 419 0.84 -34.74 14.11
C ALA A 419 1.94 -34.88 15.19
N HIS A 420 3.21 -34.84 14.78
CA HIS A 420 4.35 -34.84 15.71
C HIS A 420 4.39 -33.62 16.64
N LEU A 421 3.71 -32.51 16.30
CA LEU A 421 3.60 -31.32 17.14
C LEU A 421 2.47 -31.39 18.15
N ILE A 422 1.60 -32.41 18.13
CA ILE A 422 0.52 -32.57 19.10
C ILE A 422 1.11 -32.61 20.52
N ASP A 423 2.17 -33.41 20.69
CA ASP A 423 2.79 -33.72 21.98
C ASP A 423 3.91 -32.74 22.36
N THR A 424 3.69 -31.45 22.12
CA THR A 424 4.60 -30.35 22.50
C THR A 424 3.87 -29.31 23.33
N TRP A 425 4.59 -28.61 24.22
CA TRP A 425 4.10 -27.40 24.86
C TRP A 425 4.03 -26.27 23.83
N LYS A 426 2.96 -25.47 23.87
CA LYS A 426 2.74 -24.43 22.87
C LYS A 426 2.51 -23.06 23.49
N LEU A 427 3.19 -22.05 22.96
CA LEU A 427 2.82 -20.65 23.14
C LEU A 427 1.99 -20.22 21.93
N LEU A 428 0.66 -20.23 22.07
CA LEU A 428 -0.27 -19.78 21.05
C LEU A 428 -0.24 -18.25 20.96
N VAL A 429 0.00 -17.72 19.77
CA VAL A 429 0.05 -16.28 19.49
C VAL A 429 -1.00 -15.90 18.46
N PRO A 430 -1.88 -14.91 18.73
CA PRO A 430 -2.92 -14.52 17.79
C PRO A 430 -2.34 -14.07 16.45
N SER A 431 -2.91 -14.54 15.34
CA SER A 431 -2.45 -14.15 13.99
C SER A 431 -2.80 -12.69 13.64
N ALA A 432 -3.67 -12.03 14.40
CA ALA A 432 -4.00 -10.61 14.29
C ALA A 432 -3.73 -9.87 15.62
N GLY A 433 -3.07 -8.72 15.52
CA GLY A 433 -2.80 -7.81 16.64
C GLY A 433 -3.50 -6.45 16.50
N SER A 434 -3.11 -5.46 17.31
CA SER A 434 -3.56 -4.07 17.24
C SER A 434 -3.27 -3.48 15.85
N GLY A 435 -4.24 -3.53 14.95
CA GLY A 435 -4.05 -3.08 13.56
C GLY A 435 -4.04 -1.56 13.37
N ARG A 436 -4.53 -0.79 14.35
CA ARG A 436 -4.78 0.66 14.21
C ARG A 436 -4.32 1.52 15.40
N GLU A 437 -3.78 0.90 16.45
CA GLU A 437 -3.42 1.64 17.67
C GLU A 437 -2.18 2.53 17.46
N ARG A 438 -1.24 2.06 16.62
CA ARG A 438 -0.06 2.82 16.19
C ARG A 438 -0.40 4.05 15.35
N GLU A 439 -1.47 3.98 14.54
CA GLU A 439 -1.96 5.10 13.73
C GLU A 439 -2.64 6.17 14.60
N LYS A 440 -3.27 5.78 15.72
CA LYS A 440 -3.98 6.69 16.62
C LYS A 440 -3.14 7.28 17.75
N SER A 441 -2.22 6.51 18.31
CA SER A 441 -1.55 6.87 19.58
C SER A 441 -0.03 6.96 19.49
N GLY A 442 0.58 6.66 18.33
CA GLY A 442 2.03 6.62 18.16
C GLY A 442 2.72 5.40 18.76
N VAL A 443 2.12 4.78 19.78
CA VAL A 443 2.62 3.58 20.49
C VAL A 443 1.76 2.37 20.15
N ASP A 444 2.37 1.19 20.01
CA ASP A 444 1.69 -0.04 19.59
C ASP A 444 1.97 -1.20 20.56
N LEU A 445 0.95 -2.02 20.85
CA LEU A 445 1.16 -3.34 21.45
C LEU A 445 1.80 -4.31 20.44
N VAL A 446 1.66 -4.05 19.14
CA VAL A 446 2.14 -4.84 17.99
C VAL A 446 1.48 -6.19 17.85
N LEU A 447 1.48 -6.97 18.92
CA LEU A 447 0.97 -8.32 19.03
C LEU A 447 -0.05 -8.43 20.17
N GLY A 448 -1.04 -9.33 20.00
CA GLY A 448 -1.95 -9.65 21.09
C GLY A 448 -1.27 -10.48 22.18
N PRO A 449 -1.82 -10.53 23.40
CA PRO A 449 -1.30 -11.38 24.47
C PRO A 449 -1.18 -12.84 24.01
N PRO A 450 -0.20 -13.63 24.47
CA PRO A 450 -0.13 -15.04 24.12
C PRO A 450 -1.10 -15.88 24.97
N LEU A 451 -1.17 -17.19 24.70
CA LEU A 451 -1.83 -18.21 25.53
C LEU A 451 -0.96 -19.45 25.58
N ILE A 452 -0.71 -20.00 26.77
CA ILE A 452 -0.04 -21.30 26.89
C ILE A 452 -1.07 -22.40 26.68
N ALA A 453 -0.74 -23.37 25.82
CA ALA A 453 -1.48 -24.61 25.63
C ALA A 453 -0.59 -25.79 26.05
N PRO A 454 -0.98 -26.54 27.10
CA PRO A 454 -0.23 -27.71 27.55
C PRO A 454 -0.11 -28.80 26.48
N SER A 455 0.88 -29.66 26.64
CA SER A 455 0.98 -30.91 25.87
C SER A 455 0.03 -31.97 26.45
N PRO A 456 -0.78 -32.69 25.64
CA PRO A 456 -0.97 -32.54 24.20
C PRO A 456 -1.99 -31.44 23.84
N SER A 457 -1.84 -30.82 22.67
CA SER A 457 -2.80 -29.80 22.18
C SER A 457 -2.68 -29.51 20.69
N VAL A 458 -3.75 -28.97 20.08
CA VAL A 458 -3.79 -28.46 18.71
C VAL A 458 -4.53 -27.12 18.62
N CYS A 459 -4.46 -26.43 17.48
CA CYS A 459 -5.18 -25.17 17.27
C CYS A 459 -5.65 -24.99 15.81
N THR A 460 -6.58 -24.07 15.60
CA THR A 460 -6.98 -23.60 14.26
C THR A 460 -6.05 -22.49 13.76
N GLN A 461 -6.23 -22.08 12.50
CA GLN A 461 -5.56 -20.93 11.84
C GLN A 461 -5.68 -19.59 12.61
N SER A 462 -6.54 -19.52 13.63
CA SER A 462 -6.64 -18.36 14.52
C SER A 462 -5.33 -18.04 15.25
N PHE A 463 -4.43 -19.02 15.39
CA PHE A 463 -3.14 -18.90 16.06
C PHE A 463 -1.98 -19.32 15.16
N LEU A 464 -0.86 -18.64 15.29
CA LEU A 464 0.45 -19.29 15.14
C LEU A 464 0.87 -19.82 16.52
N PHE A 465 1.90 -20.65 16.58
CA PHE A 465 2.41 -21.10 17.88
C PHE A 465 3.89 -21.42 17.87
N PHE A 466 4.55 -21.10 18.97
CA PHE A 466 5.87 -21.65 19.28
C PHE A 466 5.70 -23.01 19.93
N TYR A 467 6.56 -23.98 19.60
CA TYR A 467 6.51 -25.33 20.15
C TYR A 467 7.81 -25.69 20.87
N LEU A 468 7.69 -26.20 22.10
CA LEU A 468 8.80 -26.48 23.03
C LEU A 468 8.56 -27.78 23.80
N ASP A 469 9.58 -28.27 24.50
CA ASP A 469 9.58 -29.60 25.10
C ASP A 469 9.06 -29.60 26.55
N SER A 470 9.08 -28.45 27.23
CA SER A 470 8.66 -28.36 28.65
C SER A 470 7.85 -27.10 29.00
N GLU A 471 7.24 -27.15 30.18
CA GLU A 471 6.51 -26.02 30.77
C GLU A 471 7.44 -24.84 31.06
N ASP A 472 8.62 -25.09 31.64
CA ASP A 472 9.59 -24.03 31.96
C ASP A 472 10.04 -23.30 30.69
N GLU A 473 10.29 -24.04 29.60
CA GLU A 473 10.67 -23.47 28.32
C GLU A 473 9.56 -22.60 27.72
N VAL A 474 8.29 -23.05 27.78
CA VAL A 474 7.17 -22.27 27.24
C VAL A 474 6.91 -21.00 28.07
N GLN A 475 7.17 -21.03 29.38
CA GLN A 475 7.12 -19.84 30.24
C GLN A 475 8.26 -18.87 29.90
N SER A 476 9.47 -19.38 29.66
CA SER A 476 10.60 -18.57 29.23
C SER A 476 10.31 -17.82 27.93
N ILE A 477 9.82 -18.48 26.89
CA ILE A 477 9.46 -17.79 25.64
C ILE A 477 8.25 -16.86 25.80
N LYS A 478 7.29 -17.17 26.71
CA LYS A 478 6.18 -16.25 27.05
C LYS A 478 6.73 -14.93 27.59
N SER A 479 7.72 -14.97 28.49
CA SER A 479 8.38 -13.78 29.00
C SER A 479 9.12 -13.01 27.91
N TYR A 480 9.83 -13.71 27.01
CA TYR A 480 10.53 -13.09 25.88
C TYR A 480 9.57 -12.40 24.91
N TYR A 481 8.47 -13.04 24.54
CA TYR A 481 7.40 -12.47 23.71
C TYR A 481 6.80 -11.18 24.31
N ALA A 482 6.75 -11.11 25.64
CA ALA A 482 6.24 -9.97 26.40
C ALA A 482 7.23 -8.78 26.50
N THR A 483 8.46 -8.92 26.02
CA THR A 483 9.42 -7.80 25.95
C THR A 483 9.08 -6.82 24.83
N ARG A 484 9.36 -5.54 25.05
CA ARG A 484 9.34 -4.54 23.99
C ARG A 484 10.39 -4.84 22.94
N PHE A 485 11.55 -5.37 23.33
CA PHE A 485 12.58 -5.82 22.40
C PHE A 485 12.03 -6.78 21.33
N PHE A 486 11.36 -7.86 21.74
CA PHE A 486 10.77 -8.84 20.82
C PHE A 486 9.77 -8.17 19.88
N ARG A 487 8.84 -7.41 20.46
CA ARG A 487 7.75 -6.79 19.70
C ARG A 487 8.22 -5.66 18.80
N PHE A 488 9.29 -4.96 19.17
CA PHE A 488 9.95 -3.97 18.34
C PHE A 488 10.42 -4.60 17.03
N LEU A 489 11.16 -5.71 17.09
CA LEU A 489 11.66 -6.41 15.91
C LEU A 489 10.53 -6.92 15.01
N VAL A 490 9.47 -7.47 15.60
CA VAL A 490 8.25 -7.84 14.88
C VAL A 490 7.62 -6.62 14.20
N SER A 491 7.57 -5.47 14.88
CA SER A 491 6.97 -4.24 14.37
C SER A 491 7.67 -3.70 13.12
N LEU A 492 8.95 -4.02 12.92
CA LEU A 492 9.72 -3.57 11.75
C LEU A 492 9.27 -4.26 10.46
N ARG A 493 8.69 -5.46 10.56
CA ARG A 493 8.13 -6.22 9.43
C ARG A 493 6.61 -6.16 9.36
N LYS A 494 5.94 -5.84 10.47
CA LYS A 494 4.48 -5.83 10.58
C LYS A 494 3.87 -4.50 10.11
N ILE A 495 3.48 -4.42 8.84
CA ILE A 495 2.82 -3.24 8.26
C ILE A 495 1.29 -3.26 8.31
N THR A 496 0.68 -4.44 8.49
CA THR A 496 -0.77 -4.60 8.65
C THR A 496 -1.10 -5.29 9.97
N GLN A 497 -2.39 -5.45 10.27
CA GLN A 497 -2.85 -6.10 11.49
C GLN A 497 -2.36 -7.55 11.66
N HIS A 498 -2.09 -8.26 10.56
CA HIS A 498 -1.72 -9.68 10.60
C HIS A 498 -0.21 -9.86 10.83
N ALA A 499 0.14 -10.73 11.77
CA ALA A 499 1.51 -11.19 12.01
C ALA A 499 1.64 -12.62 11.45
N THR A 500 2.40 -12.75 10.37
CA THR A 500 2.64 -14.04 9.71
C THR A 500 4.01 -14.59 10.13
N HIS A 501 4.35 -15.83 9.77
CA HIS A 501 5.65 -16.44 10.07
C HIS A 501 6.84 -15.55 9.64
N SER A 502 6.76 -14.92 8.47
CA SER A 502 7.82 -14.02 7.98
C SER A 502 7.99 -12.74 8.81
N THR A 503 6.98 -12.36 9.61
CA THR A 503 7.03 -11.17 10.49
C THR A 503 8.02 -11.35 11.64
N TYR A 504 8.32 -12.58 12.04
CA TYR A 504 9.22 -12.91 13.15
C TYR A 504 10.67 -13.19 12.70
N SER A 505 10.98 -13.04 11.41
CA SER A 505 12.27 -13.46 10.83
C SER A 505 13.50 -12.79 11.44
N TRP A 506 13.35 -11.57 11.99
CA TRP A 506 14.45 -10.84 12.61
C TRP A 506 14.54 -11.02 14.12
N VAL A 507 13.61 -11.76 14.73
CA VAL A 507 13.64 -12.01 16.16
C VAL A 507 14.64 -13.14 16.44
N PRO A 508 15.71 -12.90 17.23
CA PRO A 508 16.73 -13.89 17.51
C PRO A 508 16.25 -14.94 18.53
N LEU A 509 16.63 -16.19 18.30
CA LEU A 509 16.41 -17.32 19.20
C LEU A 509 17.19 -17.10 20.50
N GLN A 510 16.53 -17.30 21.64
CA GLN A 510 17.13 -17.18 22.96
C GLN A 510 17.26 -18.55 23.65
N SER A 511 17.95 -18.59 24.78
CA SER A 511 17.85 -19.73 25.70
C SER A 511 16.51 -19.70 26.42
N TRP A 512 15.93 -20.88 26.66
CA TRP A 512 14.64 -21.05 27.30
C TRP A 512 14.76 -21.43 28.79
N ASP A 513 15.81 -20.94 29.44
CA ASP A 513 16.26 -21.32 30.79
C ASP A 513 15.95 -20.27 31.87
N ARG A 514 15.28 -19.17 31.52
CA ARG A 514 15.06 -18.01 32.38
C ARG A 514 13.86 -17.17 31.96
N ASN A 515 13.45 -16.25 32.81
CA ASN A 515 12.54 -15.18 32.41
C ASN A 515 13.32 -14.02 31.80
N TRP A 516 13.03 -13.69 30.54
CA TRP A 516 13.65 -12.60 29.81
C TRP A 516 13.00 -11.27 30.14
N THR A 517 13.84 -10.27 30.38
CA THR A 517 13.42 -8.88 30.59
C THR A 517 13.96 -7.95 29.48
N ASP A 518 13.31 -6.80 29.30
CA ASP A 518 13.78 -5.76 28.36
C ASP A 518 15.23 -5.34 28.69
N SER A 519 15.57 -5.13 29.97
CA SER A 519 16.91 -4.70 30.39
C SER A 519 18.01 -5.71 30.08
N GLU A 520 17.76 -7.00 30.27
CA GLU A 520 18.71 -8.06 29.93
C GLU A 520 18.97 -8.13 28.42
N LEU A 521 17.92 -7.98 27.61
CA LEU A 521 18.05 -7.98 26.16
C LEU A 521 18.78 -6.73 25.68
N TYR A 522 18.42 -5.55 26.18
CA TYR A 522 19.11 -4.31 25.82
C TYR A 522 20.61 -4.37 26.15
N ALA A 523 20.97 -4.90 27.32
CA ALA A 523 22.35 -5.12 27.71
C ALA A 523 23.04 -6.16 26.80
N LYS A 524 22.37 -7.29 26.51
CA LYS A 524 22.88 -8.36 25.66
C LYS A 524 23.28 -7.87 24.27
N TYR A 525 22.46 -7.00 23.65
CA TYR A 525 22.73 -6.47 22.30
C TYR A 525 23.44 -5.12 22.29
N GLY A 526 23.89 -4.62 23.45
CA GLY A 526 24.64 -3.36 23.55
C GLY A 526 23.88 -2.15 23.01
N LEU A 527 22.58 -2.06 23.33
CA LEU A 527 21.76 -0.92 22.91
C LEU A 527 22.09 0.32 23.72
N THR A 528 22.16 1.48 23.05
CA THR A 528 22.43 2.75 23.71
C THR A 528 21.17 3.29 24.42
N PRO A 529 21.30 4.23 25.37
CA PRO A 529 20.14 4.87 26.01
C PRO A 529 19.15 5.49 25.01
N ASP A 530 19.64 6.10 23.92
CA ASP A 530 18.79 6.70 22.89
C ASP A 530 18.03 5.62 22.08
N GLU A 531 18.68 4.50 21.76
CA GLU A 531 18.04 3.37 21.09
C GLU A 531 16.97 2.70 21.97
N ILE A 532 17.26 2.57 23.27
CA ILE A 532 16.31 2.05 24.26
C ILE A 532 15.10 2.98 24.36
N SER A 533 15.34 4.29 24.51
CA SER A 533 14.27 5.30 24.59
C SER A 533 13.40 5.28 23.32
N PHE A 534 14.01 5.10 22.15
CA PHE A 534 13.28 4.96 20.89
C PHE A 534 12.39 3.72 20.89
N ILE A 535 12.89 2.54 21.26
CA ILE A 535 12.07 1.31 21.37
C ILE A 535 10.89 1.53 22.31
N GLU A 536 11.14 2.10 23.49
CA GLU A 536 10.12 2.32 24.53
C GLU A 536 9.08 3.37 24.12
N SER A 537 9.47 4.36 23.32
CA SER A 537 8.53 5.34 22.74
C SER A 537 7.57 4.71 21.72
N MET A 538 7.97 3.61 21.07
CA MET A 538 7.15 2.96 20.05
C MET A 538 6.30 1.82 20.58
N ILE A 539 6.78 1.10 21.60
CA ILE A 539 6.20 -0.17 22.03
C ILE A 539 5.67 -0.07 23.45
N ARG A 540 4.37 -0.33 23.60
CA ARG A 540 3.76 -0.36 24.94
C ARG A 540 4.25 -1.57 25.74
N PRO A 541 4.38 -1.44 27.07
CA PRO A 541 4.53 -2.60 27.92
C PRO A 541 3.34 -3.55 27.74
N MET A 542 3.61 -4.85 27.84
CA MET A 542 2.59 -5.89 27.85
C MET A 542 2.61 -6.52 29.23
N GLU A 543 1.54 -6.34 29.99
CA GLU A 543 1.35 -7.10 31.21
C GLU A 543 0.86 -8.50 30.85
N LEU A 544 1.56 -9.51 31.37
CA LEU A 544 1.11 -10.89 31.28
C LEU A 544 0.14 -11.13 32.44
N SER A 545 -1.09 -11.54 32.15
CA SER A 545 -1.95 -12.08 33.20
C SER A 545 -1.44 -13.47 33.62
N ASP A 546 -1.49 -13.70 34.92
CA ASP A 546 -1.38 -15.02 35.54
C ASP A 546 -2.76 -15.71 35.46
N ASP A 547 -3.24 -15.97 34.25
CA ASP A 547 -4.45 -16.80 34.05
C ASP A 547 -4.09 -18.28 33.91
#